data_AF-A0A970TVA0-F1
#
_entry.id   AF-A0A970TVA0-F1
#
_cell.length_a   1.000
_cell.length_b   1.000
_cell.length_c   1.000
_cell.angle_alpha   90.00
_cell.angle_beta   90.00
_cell.angle_gamma   90.00
#
_symmetry.space_group_name_H-M   'P 1'
#
loop_
_entity.id
_entity.type
_entity.pdbx_description
1 polymer ?
#
loop_
_entity_poly.entity_id
_entity_poly.type
_entity_poly.pdbx_seq_one_letter_code
_entity_poly.pdbx_strand_id
1 'polypeptide(L)'
;MSRGPRRPEGTVTRGTTAPNRLRRIDRWIAVCQASLLLSSEEPPVVVDLGFGTSPVTTVELYLRLRAIRKDVEVVGVEIDPARAEAGSRFLVEYGRAGDFPGLSFRLGGFELPVPRPPLLVRALNVLRQYGEAEAWQAWDRLCAGIAPGGMLVEGTCDEIGRRAAWVTLGRSDATGSLLRRSEGSGPAQPRTITFATRVDGLARPSELAERLPKTLIHRNVPGEEIHRFLTDFDRAWAVAAPLSVFGPKQRWIAAVEDLSLTWPVAARPPAGGRARWRLGEITLPWECIAPNETSTIT
;
A
#
# COMPACT_ATOMS: atom_id res chain seq x y z
N MET A 1 18.03 35.61 -2.78
CA MET A 1 18.43 34.48 -3.65
C MET A 1 17.21 33.59 -3.84
N SER A 2 16.54 33.68 -4.98
CA SER A 2 15.41 32.81 -5.32
C SER A 2 15.93 31.40 -5.59
N ARG A 3 15.66 30.44 -4.70
CA ARG A 3 15.87 29.02 -5.00
C ARG A 3 14.94 28.67 -6.15
N GLY A 4 15.50 28.31 -7.31
CA GLY A 4 14.72 27.79 -8.43
C GLY A 4 13.85 26.61 -7.98
N PRO A 5 12.76 26.30 -8.72
CA PRO A 5 11.85 25.23 -8.36
C PRO A 5 12.65 23.93 -8.15
N ARG A 6 12.55 23.38 -6.93
CA ARG A 6 13.25 22.15 -6.57
C ARG A 6 12.69 21.04 -7.46
N ARG A 7 13.56 20.29 -8.15
CA ARG A 7 13.13 19.14 -8.95
C ARG A 7 12.45 18.12 -8.03
N PRO A 8 11.32 17.51 -8.44
CA PRO A 8 10.67 16.45 -7.67
C PRO A 8 11.63 15.31 -7.36
N GLU A 9 11.48 14.71 -6.18
CA GLU A 9 12.32 13.60 -5.73
C GLU A 9 11.70 12.26 -6.14
N GLY A 10 12.42 11.49 -6.95
CA GLY A 10 11.99 10.15 -7.36
C GLY A 10 12.23 9.89 -8.84
N THR A 11 11.59 8.84 -9.37
CA THR A 11 11.67 8.44 -10.77
C THR A 11 10.28 8.31 -11.37
N VAL A 12 10.16 8.68 -12.65
CA VAL A 12 8.88 8.59 -13.38
C VAL A 12 8.42 7.14 -13.43
N THR A 13 7.16 6.92 -13.06
CA THR A 13 6.55 5.58 -13.08
C THR A 13 6.40 5.07 -14.51
N ARG A 14 6.81 3.82 -14.72
CA ARG A 14 6.62 3.05 -15.97
C ARG A 14 5.45 2.09 -15.76
N GLY A 15 4.29 2.40 -16.32
CA GLY A 15 3.12 1.52 -16.19
C GLY A 15 1.82 2.15 -16.70
N THR A 16 0.82 1.29 -16.90
CA THR A 16 -0.51 1.69 -17.32
C THR A 16 -1.38 2.05 -16.11
N THR A 17 -2.19 3.08 -16.26
CA THR A 17 -3.23 3.41 -15.28
C THR A 17 -4.56 2.93 -15.82
N ALA A 18 -5.33 2.20 -15.01
CA ALA A 18 -6.62 1.65 -15.41
C ALA A 18 -7.67 1.83 -14.30
N PRO A 19 -8.95 2.07 -14.65
CA PRO A 19 -10.03 2.13 -13.68
C PRO A 19 -10.09 0.86 -12.80
N ASN A 20 -10.37 1.04 -11.52
CA ASN A 20 -10.47 0.00 -10.49
C ASN A 20 -9.23 -0.89 -10.31
N ARG A 21 -8.08 -0.52 -10.90
CA ARG A 21 -6.82 -1.25 -10.72
C ARG A 21 -6.39 -1.33 -9.26
N LEU A 22 -6.58 -0.26 -8.49
CA LEU A 22 -6.19 -0.20 -7.07
C LEU A 22 -7.34 -0.52 -6.10
N ARG A 23 -8.51 -0.96 -6.61
CA ARG A 23 -9.74 -1.13 -5.83
C ARG A 23 -9.56 -1.99 -4.56
N ARG A 24 -8.73 -3.03 -4.62
CA ARG A 24 -8.46 -3.91 -3.45
C ARG A 24 -7.77 -3.14 -2.33
N ILE A 25 -6.71 -2.40 -2.70
CA ILE A 25 -5.95 -1.56 -1.78
C ILE A 25 -6.84 -0.44 -1.24
N ASP A 26 -7.64 0.20 -2.07
CA ASP A 26 -8.52 1.29 -1.63
C ASP A 26 -9.59 0.82 -0.63
N ARG A 27 -10.18 -0.36 -0.89
CA ARG A 27 -11.14 -0.97 0.04
C ARG A 27 -10.45 -1.42 1.32
N TRP A 28 -9.21 -1.88 1.23
CA TRP A 28 -8.41 -2.19 2.41
C TRP A 28 -8.09 -0.93 3.22
N ILE A 29 -7.65 0.15 2.60
CA ILE A 29 -7.41 1.43 3.27
C ILE A 29 -8.69 1.94 3.93
N ALA A 30 -9.79 2.02 3.20
CA ALA A 30 -11.05 2.56 3.70
C ALA A 30 -11.60 1.80 4.92
N VAL A 31 -11.34 0.49 5.03
CA VAL A 31 -11.79 -0.33 6.16
C VAL A 31 -10.75 -0.38 7.28
N CYS A 32 -9.50 -0.70 6.95
CA CYS A 32 -8.46 -0.94 7.94
C CYS A 32 -7.95 0.36 8.57
N GLN A 33 -8.07 1.49 7.86
CA GLN A 33 -7.61 2.80 8.30
C GLN A 33 -8.76 3.77 8.59
N ALA A 34 -9.99 3.25 8.67
CA ALA A 34 -11.17 4.04 9.03
C ALA A 34 -10.97 4.75 10.38
N SER A 35 -10.51 4.01 11.40
CA SER A 35 -10.30 4.57 12.74
C SER A 35 -9.28 5.70 12.73
N LEU A 36 -8.18 5.56 11.97
CA LEU A 36 -7.16 6.61 11.85
C LEU A 36 -7.75 7.89 11.21
N LEU A 37 -8.50 7.74 10.12
CA LEU A 37 -9.12 8.89 9.44
C LEU A 37 -10.18 9.56 10.32
N LEU A 38 -10.98 8.77 11.04
CA LEU A 38 -12.04 9.27 11.91
C LEU A 38 -11.50 9.90 13.20
N SER A 39 -10.34 9.46 13.71
CA SER A 39 -9.73 10.03 14.91
C SER A 39 -8.99 11.34 14.68
N SER A 40 -8.79 11.76 13.43
CA SER A 40 -8.16 13.04 13.11
C SER A 40 -9.03 14.21 13.57
N GLU A 41 -8.48 15.15 14.35
CA GLU A 41 -9.21 16.34 14.80
C GLU A 41 -9.49 17.27 13.62
N GLU A 42 -8.46 17.56 12.83
CA GLU A 42 -8.53 18.35 11.61
C GLU A 42 -8.85 17.49 10.38
N PRO A 43 -9.35 18.07 9.27
CA PRO A 43 -9.48 17.37 8.00
C PRO A 43 -8.19 16.64 7.63
N PRO A 44 -8.18 15.30 7.49
CA PRO A 44 -6.95 14.57 7.23
C PRO A 44 -6.51 14.76 5.77
N VAL A 45 -5.20 14.92 5.56
CA VAL A 45 -4.61 14.90 4.21
C VAL A 45 -4.17 13.48 3.88
N VAL A 46 -4.61 12.99 2.72
CA VAL A 46 -4.21 11.72 2.15
C VAL A 46 -3.51 11.97 0.81
N VAL A 47 -2.30 11.43 0.64
CA VAL A 47 -1.55 11.55 -0.61
C VAL A 47 -1.64 10.26 -1.39
N ASP A 48 -1.96 10.38 -2.67
CA ASP A 48 -1.76 9.33 -3.67
C ASP A 48 -0.50 9.66 -4.47
N LEU A 49 0.59 8.96 -4.18
CA LEU A 49 1.88 9.19 -4.78
C LEU A 49 2.05 8.32 -6.03
N GLY A 50 2.34 8.97 -7.16
CA GLY A 50 2.59 8.31 -8.43
C GLY A 50 1.31 7.83 -9.12
N PHE A 51 0.29 8.69 -9.24
CA PHE A 51 -1.02 8.28 -9.77
C PHE A 51 -0.98 7.86 -11.25
N GLY A 52 0.09 8.20 -11.98
CA GLY A 52 0.33 7.73 -13.34
C GLY A 52 -0.35 8.56 -14.43
N THR A 53 -0.63 7.95 -15.57
CA THR A 53 -1.08 8.63 -16.80
C THR A 53 -2.49 9.22 -16.72
N SER A 54 -3.30 8.78 -15.77
CA SER A 54 -4.68 9.23 -15.58
C SER A 54 -4.95 9.43 -14.09
N PRO A 55 -5.69 10.48 -13.69
CA PRO A 55 -6.01 10.74 -12.29
C PRO A 55 -7.05 9.77 -11.69
N VAL A 56 -7.58 8.83 -12.49
CA VAL A 56 -8.71 7.98 -12.11
C VAL A 56 -8.49 7.21 -10.79
N THR A 57 -7.27 6.74 -10.54
CA THR A 57 -6.92 6.02 -9.30
C THR A 57 -6.96 6.92 -8.07
N THR A 58 -6.57 8.19 -8.20
CA THR A 58 -6.69 9.20 -7.13
C THR A 58 -8.15 9.56 -6.89
N VAL A 59 -8.94 9.77 -7.95
CA VAL A 59 -10.37 10.08 -7.87
C VAL A 59 -11.13 8.95 -7.19
N GLU A 60 -10.82 7.70 -7.55
CA GLU A 60 -11.41 6.52 -6.93
C GLU A 60 -11.08 6.39 -5.44
N LEU A 61 -9.84 6.69 -5.06
CA LEU A 61 -9.44 6.75 -3.65
C LEU A 61 -10.24 7.84 -2.92
N TYR A 62 -10.29 9.05 -3.49
CA TYR A 62 -11.06 10.17 -2.96
C TYR A 62 -12.51 9.79 -2.70
N LEU A 63 -13.23 9.26 -3.70
CA LEU A 63 -14.64 8.89 -3.56
C LEU A 63 -14.86 7.85 -2.45
N ARG A 64 -13.94 6.89 -2.29
CA ARG A 64 -14.00 5.88 -1.23
C ARG A 64 -13.76 6.49 0.14
N LEU A 65 -12.76 7.35 0.30
CA LEU A 65 -12.44 7.96 1.59
C LEU A 65 -13.49 9.00 2.01
N ARG A 66 -14.09 9.72 1.06
CA ARG A 66 -15.22 10.65 1.31
C ARG A 66 -16.47 9.96 1.84
N ALA A 67 -16.62 8.66 1.62
CA ALA A 67 -17.68 7.88 2.23
C ALA A 67 -17.43 7.61 3.72
N ILE A 68 -16.17 7.65 4.16
CA ILE A 68 -15.74 7.44 5.55
C ILE A 68 -15.64 8.78 6.29
N ARG A 69 -14.94 9.76 5.70
CA ARG A 69 -14.62 11.06 6.30
C ARG A 69 -15.02 12.18 5.32
N LYS A 70 -16.06 12.95 5.67
CA LYS A 70 -16.72 13.94 4.79
C LYS A 70 -15.94 15.25 4.58
N ASP A 71 -14.73 15.38 5.11
CA ASP A 71 -13.85 16.53 4.93
C ASP A 71 -12.43 16.11 4.52
N VAL A 72 -12.19 14.82 4.22
CA VAL A 72 -10.85 14.34 3.80
C VAL A 72 -10.35 15.11 2.57
N GLU A 73 -9.10 15.55 2.66
CA GLU A 73 -8.36 16.14 1.56
C GLU A 73 -7.51 15.05 0.90
N VAL A 74 -7.70 14.82 -0.40
CA VAL A 74 -6.91 13.86 -1.17
C VAL A 74 -6.09 14.60 -2.21
N VAL A 75 -4.78 14.36 -2.21
CA VAL A 75 -3.84 15.00 -3.13
C VAL A 75 -3.18 13.94 -3.99
N GLY A 76 -3.44 13.98 -5.30
CA GLY A 76 -2.68 13.21 -6.29
C GLY A 76 -1.34 13.88 -6.56
N VAL A 77 -0.24 13.19 -6.33
CA VAL A 77 1.12 13.68 -6.57
C VAL A 77 1.74 12.88 -7.71
N GLU A 78 2.28 13.56 -8.71
CA GLU A 78 2.97 12.92 -9.84
C GLU A 78 4.22 13.70 -10.23
N ILE A 79 5.30 12.98 -10.55
CA ILE A 79 6.62 13.54 -10.85
C ILE A 79 6.73 14.06 -12.28
N ASP A 80 5.94 13.50 -13.20
CA ASP A 80 5.85 13.98 -14.58
C ASP A 80 4.94 15.23 -14.65
N PRO A 81 5.45 16.38 -15.12
CA PRO A 81 4.67 17.62 -15.21
C PRO A 81 3.40 17.50 -16.06
N ALA A 82 3.44 16.78 -17.18
CA ALA A 82 2.30 16.65 -18.08
C ALA A 82 1.20 15.77 -17.45
N ARG A 83 1.58 14.74 -16.69
CA ARG A 83 0.63 13.91 -15.95
C ARG A 83 0.02 14.67 -14.76
N ALA A 84 0.84 15.43 -14.02
CA ALA A 84 0.36 16.30 -12.94
C ALA A 84 -0.66 17.33 -13.47
N GLU A 85 -0.36 17.97 -14.60
CA GLU A 85 -1.28 18.89 -15.27
C GLU A 85 -2.56 18.18 -15.74
N ALA A 86 -2.46 16.97 -16.28
CA ALA A 86 -3.64 16.19 -16.69
C ALA A 86 -4.60 15.92 -15.51
N GLY A 87 -4.08 15.72 -14.29
CA GLY A 87 -4.89 15.64 -13.08
C GLY A 87 -5.64 16.94 -12.78
N SER A 88 -4.97 18.07 -12.86
CA SER A 88 -5.59 19.39 -12.67
C SER A 88 -6.66 19.69 -13.73
N ARG A 89 -6.39 19.35 -15.00
CA ARG A 89 -7.36 19.51 -16.10
C ARG A 89 -8.61 18.65 -15.89
N PHE A 90 -8.46 17.42 -15.40
CA PHE A 90 -9.60 16.56 -15.10
C PHE A 90 -10.61 17.25 -14.17
N LEU A 91 -10.15 17.97 -13.14
CA LEU A 91 -11.04 18.68 -12.22
C LEU A 91 -11.79 19.83 -12.90
N VAL A 92 -11.17 20.49 -13.89
CA VAL A 92 -11.80 21.58 -14.64
C VAL A 92 -12.78 21.06 -15.69
N GLU A 93 -12.43 19.97 -16.39
CA GLU A 93 -13.21 19.42 -17.50
C GLU A 93 -14.40 18.58 -17.03
N TYR A 94 -14.22 17.80 -15.96
CA TYR A 94 -15.20 16.82 -15.49
C TYR A 94 -15.80 17.15 -14.12
N GLY A 95 -15.23 18.12 -13.39
CA GLY A 95 -15.81 18.63 -12.16
C GLY A 95 -16.58 19.92 -12.42
N ARG A 96 -17.87 19.94 -12.15
CA ARG A 96 -18.55 21.21 -11.89
C ARG A 96 -17.94 21.82 -10.63
N ALA A 97 -18.01 23.14 -10.49
CA ALA A 97 -17.53 23.82 -9.30
C ALA A 97 -18.18 23.20 -8.05
N GLY A 98 -17.35 22.56 -7.20
CA GLY A 98 -17.82 21.88 -5.99
C GLY A 98 -18.09 20.38 -6.10
N ASP A 99 -17.82 19.71 -7.24
CA ASP A 99 -18.03 18.26 -7.37
C ASP A 99 -16.98 17.42 -6.62
N PHE A 100 -15.77 17.97 -6.43
CA PHE A 100 -14.66 17.28 -5.76
C PHE A 100 -14.00 18.14 -4.67
N PRO A 101 -14.74 18.62 -3.65
CA PRO A 101 -14.16 19.42 -2.58
C PRO A 101 -13.10 18.61 -1.83
N GLY A 102 -11.90 19.17 -1.70
CA GLY A 102 -10.74 18.52 -1.07
C GLY A 102 -9.94 17.61 -1.99
N LEU A 103 -10.30 17.43 -3.27
CA LEU A 103 -9.44 16.74 -4.23
C LEU A 103 -8.55 17.76 -4.96
N SER A 104 -7.25 17.49 -5.02
CA SER A 104 -6.30 18.30 -5.81
C SER A 104 -5.18 17.46 -6.40
N PHE A 105 -4.46 18.04 -7.36
CA PHE A 105 -3.33 17.41 -8.04
C PHE A 105 -2.10 18.32 -7.99
N ARG A 106 -0.91 17.74 -7.81
CA ARG A 106 0.35 18.49 -7.67
C ARG A 106 1.50 17.78 -8.36
N LEU A 107 2.41 18.58 -8.93
CA LEU A 107 3.72 18.13 -9.36
C LEU A 107 4.59 17.88 -8.12
N GLY A 108 5.16 16.67 -8.00
CA GLY A 108 6.10 16.33 -6.94
C GLY A 108 6.41 14.84 -6.84
N GLY A 109 7.12 14.47 -5.78
CA GLY A 109 7.53 13.10 -5.50
C GLY A 109 7.64 12.81 -4.00
N PHE A 110 8.76 12.22 -3.59
CA PHE A 110 8.99 11.77 -2.21
C PHE A 110 9.05 12.90 -1.18
N GLU A 111 9.20 14.14 -1.63
CA GLU A 111 9.08 15.33 -0.78
C GLU A 111 7.64 15.64 -0.34
N LEU A 112 6.63 15.01 -0.96
CA LEU A 112 5.20 15.13 -0.65
C LEU A 112 4.76 16.60 -0.54
N PRO A 113 4.56 17.32 -1.67
CA PRO A 113 4.36 18.78 -1.69
C PRO A 113 2.95 19.23 -1.25
N VAL A 114 2.55 18.83 -0.04
CA VAL A 114 1.27 19.14 0.60
C VAL A 114 1.42 20.17 1.72
N PRO A 115 0.37 20.96 2.05
CA PRO A 115 0.48 22.07 2.99
C PRO A 115 0.77 21.64 4.44
N ARG A 116 0.47 20.38 4.77
CA ARG A 116 0.72 19.77 6.09
C ARG A 116 1.07 18.30 5.91
N PRO A 117 1.83 17.68 6.83
CA PRO A 117 2.17 16.26 6.76
C PRO A 117 0.93 15.40 6.55
N PRO A 118 0.90 14.50 5.56
CA PRO A 118 -0.26 13.66 5.31
C PRO A 118 -0.42 12.60 6.40
N LEU A 119 -1.66 12.31 6.76
CA LEU A 119 -2.00 11.23 7.70
C LEU A 119 -1.89 9.86 7.03
N LEU A 120 -2.10 9.79 5.71
CA LEU A 120 -1.94 8.57 4.93
C LEU A 120 -1.26 8.86 3.60
N VAL A 121 -0.30 8.03 3.22
CA VAL A 121 0.28 8.03 1.87
C VAL A 121 0.02 6.67 1.23
N ARG A 122 -0.56 6.65 0.03
CA ARG A 122 -0.67 5.47 -0.83
C ARG A 122 0.41 5.58 -1.92
N ALA A 123 1.30 4.60 -2.03
CA ALA A 123 2.38 4.57 -3.03
C ALA A 123 2.40 3.20 -3.73
N LEU A 124 1.57 3.04 -4.76
CA LEU A 124 1.37 1.74 -5.43
C LEU A 124 2.07 1.70 -6.79
N ASN A 125 2.88 0.67 -7.00
CA ASN A 125 3.73 0.47 -8.17
C ASN A 125 4.80 1.57 -8.38
N VAL A 126 5.06 2.40 -7.36
CA VAL A 126 6.02 3.51 -7.41
C VAL A 126 7.46 3.02 -7.37
N LEU A 127 7.76 2.03 -6.53
CA LEU A 127 9.15 1.61 -6.25
C LEU A 127 9.66 0.46 -7.14
N ARG A 128 8.88 0.01 -8.14
CA ARG A 128 9.22 -1.19 -8.95
C ARG A 128 10.53 -1.07 -9.71
N GLN A 129 10.84 0.14 -10.19
CA GLN A 129 12.01 0.44 -10.99
C GLN A 129 13.29 0.70 -10.17
N TYR A 130 13.19 0.77 -8.85
CA TYR A 130 14.31 1.06 -7.97
C TYR A 130 15.13 -0.19 -7.67
N GLY A 131 16.36 0.00 -7.20
CA GLY A 131 17.13 -1.01 -6.49
C GLY A 131 16.53 -1.32 -5.11
N GLU A 132 16.92 -2.45 -4.53
CA GLU A 132 16.43 -2.85 -3.19
C GLU A 132 16.83 -1.83 -2.11
N ALA A 133 18.11 -1.44 -2.06
CA ALA A 133 18.60 -0.44 -1.11
C ALA A 133 17.91 0.92 -1.25
N GLU A 134 17.65 1.36 -2.49
CA GLU A 134 16.94 2.61 -2.75
C GLU A 134 15.48 2.53 -2.31
N ALA A 135 14.84 1.36 -2.41
CA ALA A 135 13.47 1.17 -1.94
C ALA A 135 13.37 1.29 -0.41
N TRP A 136 14.35 0.76 0.33
CA TRP A 136 14.46 0.96 1.78
C TRP A 136 14.63 2.45 2.15
N GLN A 137 15.51 3.16 1.45
CA GLN A 137 15.69 4.60 1.64
C GLN A 137 14.43 5.40 1.30
N ALA A 138 13.69 4.99 0.27
CA ALA A 138 12.42 5.62 -0.10
C ALA A 138 11.36 5.44 1.01
N TRP A 139 11.31 4.27 1.67
CA TRP A 139 10.43 4.06 2.82
C TRP A 139 10.74 5.05 3.95
N ASP A 140 12.02 5.21 4.32
CA ASP A 140 12.45 6.17 5.35
C ASP A 140 12.08 7.60 4.95
N ARG A 141 12.35 7.98 3.70
CA ARG A 141 12.06 9.30 3.18
C ARG A 141 10.58 9.65 3.24
N LEU A 142 9.74 8.73 2.78
CA LEU A 142 8.28 8.90 2.78
C LEU A 142 7.74 8.94 4.21
N CYS A 143 8.19 8.04 5.08
CA CYS A 143 7.77 8.01 6.48
C CYS A 143 8.24 9.26 7.26
N ALA A 144 9.37 9.86 6.91
CA ALA A 144 9.77 11.14 7.51
C ALA A 144 8.78 12.28 7.18
N GLY A 145 8.11 12.19 6.02
CA GLY A 145 7.15 13.19 5.55
C GLY A 145 5.72 13.04 6.07
N ILE A 146 5.32 11.88 6.60
CA ILE A 146 3.95 11.66 7.10
C ILE A 146 3.73 12.24 8.50
N ALA A 147 2.48 12.55 8.85
CA ALA A 147 2.10 13.06 10.16
C ALA A 147 2.44 12.06 11.30
N PRO A 148 2.64 12.52 12.55
CA PRO A 148 2.72 11.64 13.71
C PRO A 148 1.50 10.70 13.77
N GLY A 149 1.73 9.40 13.99
CA GLY A 149 0.67 8.38 13.96
C GLY A 149 0.11 8.07 12.57
N GLY A 150 0.56 8.77 11.52
CA GLY A 150 0.20 8.51 10.14
C GLY A 150 0.83 7.23 9.60
N MET A 151 0.42 6.84 8.38
CA MET A 151 0.92 5.63 7.75
C MET A 151 1.23 5.78 6.26
N LEU A 152 2.17 4.96 5.81
CA LEU A 152 2.44 4.69 4.41
C LEU A 152 1.88 3.31 4.04
N VAL A 153 1.16 3.23 2.93
CA VAL A 153 0.75 2.00 2.27
C VAL A 153 1.51 1.91 0.94
N GLU A 154 2.59 1.13 0.93
CA GLU A 154 3.44 0.92 -0.25
C GLU A 154 3.20 -0.49 -0.80
N GLY A 155 3.18 -0.65 -2.12
CA GLY A 155 3.09 -1.99 -2.66
C GLY A 155 3.06 -2.06 -4.17
N THR A 156 2.71 -3.23 -4.68
CA THR A 156 2.62 -3.48 -6.12
C THR A 156 1.37 -4.31 -6.44
N CYS A 157 0.73 -3.97 -7.56
CA CYS A 157 -0.31 -4.79 -8.19
C CYS A 157 -0.02 -5.05 -9.67
N ASP A 158 -0.69 -6.06 -10.25
CA ASP A 158 -0.70 -6.28 -11.69
C ASP A 158 -1.49 -5.19 -12.44
N GLU A 159 -1.50 -5.26 -13.77
CA GLU A 159 -2.03 -4.23 -14.66
C GLU A 159 -3.55 -4.02 -14.50
N ILE A 160 -4.25 -5.03 -13.97
CA ILE A 160 -5.72 -5.05 -13.84
C ILE A 160 -6.19 -5.16 -12.38
N GLY A 161 -5.29 -5.13 -11.41
CA GLY A 161 -5.60 -5.16 -9.98
C GLY A 161 -6.05 -6.52 -9.44
N ARG A 162 -5.73 -7.63 -10.13
CA ARG A 162 -6.12 -8.98 -9.70
C ARG A 162 -5.19 -9.50 -8.63
N ARG A 163 -3.88 -9.36 -8.80
CA ARG A 163 -2.83 -9.77 -7.86
C ARG A 163 -2.14 -8.54 -7.28
N ALA A 164 -1.95 -8.52 -5.97
CA ALA A 164 -1.25 -7.43 -5.28
C ALA A 164 -0.59 -7.89 -3.98
N ALA A 165 0.48 -7.20 -3.59
CA ALA A 165 1.00 -7.23 -2.24
C ALA A 165 1.35 -5.79 -1.80
N TRP A 166 1.06 -5.46 -0.55
CA TRP A 166 1.40 -4.14 0.01
C TRP A 166 1.76 -4.23 1.48
N VAL A 167 2.61 -3.30 1.90
CA VAL A 167 3.12 -3.14 3.25
C VAL A 167 2.48 -1.89 3.86
N THR A 168 2.08 -1.99 5.12
CA THR A 168 1.68 -0.83 5.92
C THR A 168 2.82 -0.47 6.85
N LEU A 169 3.26 0.78 6.79
CA LEU A 169 4.37 1.31 7.56
C LEU A 169 3.87 2.47 8.43
N GLY A 170 4.41 2.56 9.64
CA GLY A 170 4.31 3.76 10.47
C GLY A 170 5.68 4.40 10.65
N ARG A 171 5.72 5.46 11.46
CA ARG A 171 6.96 6.03 11.99
C ARG A 171 7.27 5.39 13.35
N SER A 172 8.53 5.07 13.60
CA SER A 172 8.97 4.45 14.86
C SER A 172 8.90 5.39 16.08
N ASP A 173 8.80 6.70 15.87
CA ASP A 173 8.52 7.69 16.92
C ASP A 173 7.13 7.51 17.56
N ALA A 174 6.22 6.77 16.92
CA ALA A 174 4.90 6.42 17.46
C ALA A 174 4.93 5.32 18.54
N THR A 175 6.08 4.68 18.77
CA THR A 175 6.26 3.61 19.77
C THR A 175 7.10 4.01 20.98
N GLY A 176 7.51 5.29 21.10
CA GLY A 176 8.34 5.79 22.18
C GLY A 176 7.57 6.55 23.28
N SER A 177 7.80 6.17 24.54
CA SER A 177 7.38 6.81 25.79
C SER A 177 7.13 8.32 25.74
N LEU A 178 6.04 8.78 26.39
CA LEU A 178 5.66 10.19 26.63
C LEU A 178 6.78 11.06 27.25
N LEU A 179 7.89 10.46 27.68
CA LEU A 179 8.98 11.13 28.40
C LEU A 179 10.18 11.52 27.55
N ARG A 180 10.25 11.16 26.26
CA ARG A 180 11.30 11.66 25.36
C ARG A 180 10.77 11.95 23.95
N ARG A 181 10.47 13.22 23.69
CA ARG A 181 10.37 13.74 22.33
C ARG A 181 11.79 13.75 21.74
N SER A 182 12.13 12.74 20.96
CA SER A 182 13.26 12.83 20.03
C SER A 182 12.89 13.85 18.95
N GLU A 183 13.75 14.84 18.69
CA GLU A 183 13.53 15.86 17.66
C GLU A 183 13.75 15.34 16.23
N GLY A 184 13.98 14.03 16.05
CA GLY A 184 14.09 13.38 14.74
C GLY A 184 12.91 12.43 14.44
N SER A 185 12.51 12.36 13.17
CA SER A 185 11.66 11.27 12.68
C SER A 185 12.44 9.96 12.79
N GLY A 186 11.94 8.99 13.54
CA GLY A 186 12.52 7.65 13.54
C GLY A 186 12.38 6.96 12.17
N PRO A 187 13.16 5.91 11.89
CA PRO A 187 13.09 5.18 10.62
C PRO A 187 11.69 4.63 10.34
N ALA A 188 11.44 4.32 9.07
CA ALA A 188 10.24 3.63 8.64
C ALA A 188 10.08 2.33 9.43
N GLN A 189 8.88 2.09 9.94
CA GLN A 189 8.56 0.90 10.71
C GLN A 189 7.48 0.11 9.95
N PRO A 190 7.87 -0.90 9.16
CA PRO A 190 6.92 -1.85 8.58
C PRO A 190 6.14 -2.56 9.69
N ARG A 191 4.83 -2.67 9.52
CA ARG A 191 3.93 -3.27 10.53
C ARG A 191 3.28 -4.53 10.01
N THR A 192 2.72 -4.47 8.82
CA THR A 192 2.03 -5.61 8.22
C THR A 192 2.31 -5.67 6.73
N ILE A 193 2.26 -6.88 6.19
CA ILE A 193 2.11 -7.12 4.76
C ILE A 193 0.74 -7.73 4.49
N THR A 194 0.13 -7.34 3.38
CA THR A 194 -1.11 -7.93 2.90
C THR A 194 -0.91 -8.42 1.48
N PHE A 195 -1.31 -9.66 1.24
CA PHE A 195 -1.40 -10.25 -0.09
C PHE A 195 -2.86 -10.29 -0.52
N ALA A 196 -3.13 -10.02 -1.79
CA ALA A 196 -4.47 -10.10 -2.35
C ALA A 196 -4.48 -10.69 -3.74
N THR A 197 -5.48 -11.54 -4.00
CA THR A 197 -5.68 -12.16 -5.32
C THR A 197 -7.14 -12.27 -5.71
N ARG A 198 -7.42 -12.22 -7.01
CA ARG A 198 -8.64 -12.83 -7.54
C ARG A 198 -8.38 -14.33 -7.55
N VAL A 199 -8.99 -15.01 -6.59
CA VAL A 199 -8.80 -16.45 -6.35
C VAL A 199 -9.19 -17.29 -7.57
N ASP A 200 -10.21 -16.85 -8.32
CA ASP A 200 -10.56 -17.48 -9.59
C ASP A 200 -9.42 -17.32 -10.61
N GLY A 201 -8.88 -18.45 -11.08
CA GLY A 201 -7.71 -18.50 -11.95
C GLY A 201 -6.36 -18.43 -11.24
N LEU A 202 -6.30 -18.56 -9.91
CA LEU A 202 -5.04 -18.73 -9.18
C LEU A 202 -4.59 -20.20 -9.28
N ALA A 203 -3.41 -20.46 -9.84
CA ALA A 203 -2.87 -21.83 -9.87
C ALA A 203 -2.36 -22.23 -8.48
N ARG A 204 -1.55 -21.36 -7.86
CA ARG A 204 -1.00 -21.52 -6.51
C ARG A 204 -0.70 -20.15 -5.86
N PRO A 205 -0.79 -20.03 -4.52
CA PRO A 205 -0.51 -18.77 -3.81
C PRO A 205 0.83 -18.12 -4.11
N SER A 206 1.90 -18.90 -4.33
CA SER A 206 3.24 -18.36 -4.62
C SER A 206 3.34 -17.52 -5.90
N GLU A 207 2.35 -17.55 -6.80
CA GLU A 207 2.22 -16.60 -7.91
C GLU A 207 2.17 -15.13 -7.45
N LEU A 208 1.84 -14.88 -6.18
CA LEU A 208 1.84 -13.54 -5.58
C LEU A 208 3.26 -13.00 -5.36
N ALA A 209 4.29 -13.84 -5.41
CA ALA A 209 5.69 -13.42 -5.31
C ALA A 209 6.07 -12.31 -6.31
N GLU A 210 5.52 -12.37 -7.52
CA GLU A 210 5.77 -11.38 -8.57
C GLU A 210 5.32 -9.95 -8.21
N ARG A 211 4.47 -9.83 -7.18
CA ARG A 211 3.92 -8.56 -6.70
C ARG A 211 4.48 -8.14 -5.35
N LEU A 212 5.48 -8.85 -4.84
CA LEU A 212 6.20 -8.43 -3.64
C LEU A 212 6.79 -7.02 -3.84
N PRO A 213 6.84 -6.20 -2.77
CA PRO A 213 7.49 -4.90 -2.81
C PRO A 213 8.97 -5.08 -3.12
N LYS A 214 9.61 -4.01 -3.63
CA LYS A 214 11.02 -4.07 -4.03
C LYS A 214 11.95 -4.44 -2.87
N THR A 215 11.57 -4.09 -1.65
CA THR A 215 12.23 -4.44 -0.39
C THR A 215 12.19 -5.94 -0.04
N LEU A 216 11.43 -6.76 -0.77
CA LEU A 216 11.21 -8.17 -0.46
C LEU A 216 11.31 -9.12 -1.65
N ILE A 217 11.06 -8.65 -2.88
CA ILE A 217 10.93 -9.52 -4.06
C ILE A 217 12.19 -10.36 -4.35
N HIS A 218 13.38 -9.79 -4.17
CA HIS A 218 14.65 -10.49 -4.38
C HIS A 218 15.02 -11.44 -3.23
N ARG A 219 14.31 -11.34 -2.11
CA ARG A 219 14.46 -12.21 -0.93
C ARG A 219 13.56 -13.43 -1.00
N ASN A 220 12.75 -13.59 -2.04
CA ASN A 220 11.97 -14.81 -2.24
C ASN A 220 12.85 -15.97 -2.76
N VAL A 221 13.79 -16.41 -1.93
CA VAL A 221 14.74 -17.49 -2.21
C VAL A 221 14.79 -18.48 -1.03
N PRO A 222 15.18 -19.75 -1.23
CA PRO A 222 15.32 -20.71 -0.14
C PRO A 222 16.20 -20.18 1.00
N GLY A 223 15.73 -20.33 2.24
CA GLY A 223 16.40 -19.82 3.45
C GLY A 223 15.83 -18.52 3.99
N GLU A 224 15.06 -17.77 3.20
CA GLU A 224 14.36 -16.56 3.63
C GLU A 224 12.92 -16.87 4.06
N GLU A 225 12.41 -16.11 5.04
CA GLU A 225 11.10 -16.35 5.64
C GLU A 225 9.94 -16.15 4.66
N ILE A 226 10.04 -15.17 3.76
CA ILE A 226 9.03 -14.96 2.70
C ILE A 226 8.91 -16.19 1.78
N HIS A 227 10.03 -16.82 1.44
CA HIS A 227 10.01 -18.03 0.61
C HIS A 227 9.37 -19.20 1.35
N ARG A 228 9.69 -19.36 2.65
CA ARG A 228 9.05 -20.36 3.50
C ARG A 228 7.54 -20.13 3.59
N PHE A 229 7.10 -18.90 3.85
CA PHE A 229 5.70 -18.52 3.89
C PHE A 229 4.94 -18.90 2.61
N LEU A 230 5.46 -18.53 1.44
CA LEU A 230 4.80 -18.85 0.17
C LEU A 230 4.80 -20.35 -0.13
N THR A 231 5.84 -21.08 0.27
CA THR A 231 5.91 -22.55 0.14
C THR A 231 4.88 -23.24 1.02
N ASP A 232 4.75 -22.81 2.28
CA ASP A 232 3.75 -23.33 3.21
C ASP A 232 2.33 -22.99 2.74
N PHE A 233 2.14 -21.81 2.15
CA PHE A 233 0.85 -21.42 1.59
C PHE A 233 0.50 -22.28 0.36
N ASP A 234 1.45 -22.57 -0.52
CA ASP A 234 1.25 -23.53 -1.61
C ASP A 234 0.84 -24.92 -1.09
N ARG A 235 1.45 -25.38 0.01
CA ARG A 235 1.09 -26.64 0.66
C ARG A 235 -0.34 -26.61 1.21
N ALA A 236 -0.71 -25.58 1.97
CA ALA A 236 -2.07 -25.42 2.51
C ALA A 236 -3.11 -25.36 1.38
N TRP A 237 -2.78 -24.69 0.28
CA TRP A 237 -3.61 -24.62 -0.93
C TRP A 237 -3.77 -25.98 -1.62
N ALA A 238 -2.72 -26.80 -1.65
CA ALA A 238 -2.77 -28.16 -2.19
C ALA A 238 -3.61 -29.08 -1.29
N VAL A 239 -3.46 -29.00 0.03
CA VAL A 239 -4.29 -29.74 1.00
C VAL A 239 -5.77 -29.39 0.84
N ALA A 240 -6.09 -28.11 0.63
CA ALA A 240 -7.47 -27.65 0.43
C ALA A 240 -8.05 -28.00 -0.96
N ALA A 241 -7.32 -28.65 -1.87
CA ALA A 241 -7.76 -28.93 -3.23
C ALA A 241 -9.14 -29.62 -3.35
N PRO A 242 -9.52 -30.59 -2.50
CA PRO A 242 -10.84 -31.22 -2.55
C PRO A 242 -12.01 -30.23 -2.39
N LEU A 243 -11.80 -29.10 -1.71
CA LEU A 243 -12.83 -28.07 -1.51
C LEU A 243 -13.09 -27.21 -2.75
N SER A 244 -12.33 -27.39 -3.83
CA SER A 244 -12.56 -26.71 -5.11
C SER A 244 -13.94 -26.97 -5.70
N VAL A 245 -14.58 -28.11 -5.37
CA VAL A 245 -15.97 -28.43 -5.76
C VAL A 245 -16.99 -27.44 -5.22
N PHE A 246 -16.68 -26.77 -4.10
CA PHE A 246 -17.51 -25.71 -3.49
C PHE A 246 -17.11 -24.30 -3.96
N GLY A 247 -16.18 -24.22 -4.91
CA GLY A 247 -15.71 -23.00 -5.55
C GLY A 247 -14.37 -22.48 -5.03
N PRO A 248 -13.67 -21.65 -5.83
CA PRO A 248 -12.30 -21.21 -5.54
C PRO A 248 -12.19 -20.45 -4.22
N LYS A 249 -13.20 -19.66 -3.85
CA LYS A 249 -13.22 -18.92 -2.58
C LYS A 249 -13.26 -19.82 -1.36
N GLN A 250 -13.97 -20.95 -1.40
CA GLN A 250 -14.04 -21.88 -0.26
C GLN A 250 -12.70 -22.58 -0.08
N ARG A 251 -12.08 -23.04 -1.17
CA ARG A 251 -10.71 -23.55 -1.16
C ARG A 251 -9.72 -22.54 -0.58
N TRP A 252 -9.80 -21.27 -0.99
CA TRP A 252 -8.93 -20.22 -0.45
C TRP A 252 -9.12 -20.01 1.04
N ILE A 253 -10.36 -19.90 1.51
CA ILE A 253 -10.64 -19.72 2.95
C ILE A 253 -10.06 -20.89 3.74
N ALA A 254 -10.26 -22.13 3.30
CA ALA A 254 -9.73 -23.29 3.98
C ALA A 254 -8.19 -23.35 3.97
N ALA A 255 -7.55 -22.97 2.85
CA ALA A 255 -6.09 -22.87 2.79
C ALA A 255 -5.55 -21.79 3.74
N VAL A 256 -6.24 -20.65 3.87
CA VAL A 256 -5.85 -19.60 4.84
C VAL A 256 -6.11 -20.04 6.28
N GLU A 257 -7.18 -20.79 6.55
CA GLU A 257 -7.47 -21.39 7.86
C GLU A 257 -6.36 -22.36 8.27
N ASP A 258 -5.95 -23.27 7.39
CA ASP A 258 -4.84 -24.20 7.60
C ASP A 258 -3.51 -23.46 7.82
N LEU A 259 -3.20 -22.48 6.95
CA LEU A 259 -1.98 -21.67 7.08
C LEU A 259 -1.93 -20.89 8.40
N SER A 260 -3.08 -20.44 8.91
CA SER A 260 -3.16 -19.67 10.16
C SER A 260 -2.83 -20.48 11.43
N LEU A 261 -2.72 -21.81 11.31
CA LEU A 261 -2.27 -22.68 12.40
C LEU A 261 -0.77 -22.55 12.68
N THR A 262 0.02 -22.17 11.67
CA THR A 262 1.49 -22.10 11.76
C THR A 262 2.02 -20.70 11.53
N TRP A 263 1.28 -19.85 10.81
CA TRP A 263 1.63 -18.45 10.55
C TRP A 263 0.69 -17.51 11.30
N PRO A 264 1.18 -16.36 11.81
CA PRO A 264 0.38 -15.38 12.55
C PRO A 264 -0.48 -14.53 11.61
N VAL A 265 -1.32 -15.19 10.81
CA VAL A 265 -2.29 -14.56 9.92
C VAL A 265 -3.32 -13.81 10.76
N ALA A 266 -3.64 -12.58 10.35
CA ALA A 266 -4.70 -11.81 10.96
C ALA A 266 -6.03 -12.58 10.89
N ALA A 267 -6.50 -13.04 12.05
CA ALA A 267 -7.73 -13.83 12.17
C ALA A 267 -8.96 -12.97 12.49
N ARG A 268 -8.79 -11.68 12.83
CA ARG A 268 -9.86 -10.78 13.25
C ARG A 268 -9.90 -9.49 12.43
N PRO A 269 -11.08 -8.85 12.29
CA PRO A 269 -11.20 -7.52 11.71
C PRO A 269 -10.30 -6.48 12.43
N PRO A 270 -9.92 -5.39 11.75
CA PRO A 270 -10.35 -5.02 10.39
C PRO A 270 -9.50 -5.66 9.27
N ALA A 271 -8.30 -6.12 9.58
CA ALA A 271 -7.32 -6.63 8.61
C ALA A 271 -7.42 -8.14 8.35
N GLY A 272 -8.24 -8.87 9.12
CA GLY A 272 -8.24 -10.32 9.11
C GLY A 272 -9.62 -10.98 9.19
N GLY A 273 -9.58 -12.31 9.28
CA GLY A 273 -10.74 -13.19 9.41
C GLY A 273 -11.51 -13.43 8.12
N ARG A 274 -12.53 -14.29 8.20
CA ARG A 274 -13.28 -14.78 7.02
C ARG A 274 -13.84 -13.66 6.12
N ALA A 275 -14.14 -12.48 6.67
CA ALA A 275 -14.59 -11.33 5.88
C ALA A 275 -13.52 -10.84 4.88
N ARG A 276 -12.25 -10.77 5.28
CA ARG A 276 -11.13 -10.43 4.38
C ARG A 276 -10.73 -11.61 3.51
N TRP A 277 -10.70 -12.82 4.07
CA TRP A 277 -10.32 -14.01 3.30
C TRP A 277 -11.29 -14.29 2.15
N ARG A 278 -12.59 -14.01 2.31
CA ARG A 278 -13.59 -14.08 1.21
C ARG A 278 -13.30 -13.13 0.04
N LEU A 279 -12.55 -12.04 0.28
CA LEU A 279 -12.10 -11.11 -0.75
C LEU A 279 -10.84 -11.61 -1.45
N GLY A 280 -10.24 -12.72 -1.01
CA GLY A 280 -8.96 -13.22 -1.51
C GLY A 280 -7.76 -12.51 -0.88
N GLU A 281 -7.91 -12.00 0.34
CA GLU A 281 -6.91 -11.20 1.04
C GLU A 281 -6.41 -11.92 2.29
N ILE A 282 -5.12 -11.76 2.59
CA ILE A 282 -4.47 -12.29 3.79
C ILE A 282 -3.46 -11.27 4.28
N THR A 283 -3.48 -10.98 5.58
CA THR A 283 -2.56 -10.02 6.23
C THR A 283 -1.82 -10.74 7.35
N LEU A 284 -0.54 -10.42 7.52
CA LEU A 284 0.30 -10.90 8.61
C LEU A 284 1.28 -9.80 9.05
N PRO A 285 1.83 -9.88 10.28
CA PRO A 285 2.88 -8.96 10.73
C PRO A 285 4.10 -9.03 9.81
N TRP A 286 4.72 -7.88 9.56
CA TRP A 286 5.86 -7.79 8.64
C TRP A 286 7.06 -8.58 9.16
N GLU A 287 7.32 -8.53 10.47
CA GLU A 287 8.46 -9.16 11.13
C GLU A 287 8.54 -10.67 10.89
N CYS A 288 7.42 -11.32 10.60
CA CYS A 288 7.37 -12.76 10.34
C CYS A 288 7.97 -13.14 8.99
N ILE A 289 8.09 -12.19 8.06
CA ILE A 289 8.62 -12.40 6.71
C ILE A 289 9.69 -11.37 6.34
N ALA A 290 10.17 -10.60 7.32
CA ALA A 290 11.22 -9.62 7.11
C ALA A 290 12.48 -10.35 6.59
N PRO A 291 13.27 -9.71 5.70
CA PRO A 291 14.52 -10.30 5.24
C PRO A 291 15.46 -10.60 6.42
N ASN A 292 16.15 -11.73 6.38
CA ASN A 292 17.16 -12.05 7.38
C ASN A 292 18.36 -11.08 7.25
N GLU A 293 18.81 -10.50 8.37
CA GLU A 293 19.92 -9.52 8.38
C GLU A 293 21.23 -10.09 7.79
N THR A 294 21.39 -11.42 7.88
CA THR A 294 22.59 -12.18 7.47
C THR A 294 22.86 -12.17 5.96
N SER A 295 21.88 -11.81 5.13
CA SER A 295 21.97 -11.86 3.68
C SER A 295 22.45 -10.54 3.05
N THR A 296 23.05 -9.64 3.84
CA THR A 296 23.54 -8.31 3.38
C THR A 296 25.07 -8.23 3.30
N ILE A 297 25.78 -9.33 3.61
CA ILE A 297 27.25 -9.40 3.58
C ILE A 297 27.67 -10.63 2.77
N THR A 298 27.55 -10.55 1.45
CA THR A 298 28.44 -11.26 0.51
C THR A 298 28.33 -10.59 -0.85
#